data_AF-A0A1Q9L1L2-F1
#
_entry.id   AF-A0A1Q9L1L2-F1
#
_cell.length_a   1.000
_cell.length_b   1.000
_cell.length_c   1.000
_cell.angle_alpha   90.00
_cell.angle_beta   90.00
_cell.angle_gamma   90.00
#
_symmetry.space_group_name_H-M   'P 1'
#
loop_
_entity.id
_entity.type
_entity.pdbx_description
1 polymer ?
#
loop_
_entity_poly.entity_id
_entity_poly.type
_entity_poly.pdbx_seq_one_letter_code
_entity_poly.pdbx_strand_id
1 'polypeptide(L)'
;MAPIPYGVYSQADGVSPFLKVTLTNSQYQVTGYISQGAAMNMAQNWEAPFTGMSMGSVAGALGGFVQVGTETTSVARWNSLMVWEGGTPPTFTLPVTFIALNNPFIEVSGAIAALTAMISPELKAANVGGRIPERVTLNIGRRINITDVAIQDLSFDLDAPRDSNGYFLKNTVNLQLTGSSIYNSSDIVRAFQ
;
A
#
# COMPACT_ATOMS: atom_id res chain seq x y z
N MET A 1 11.46 23.32 -2.01
CA MET A 1 10.90 23.77 -0.70
C MET A 1 10.80 22.55 0.19
N ALA A 2 10.98 22.70 1.50
CA ALA A 2 10.70 21.61 2.43
C ALA A 2 9.17 21.40 2.55
N PRO A 3 8.69 20.15 2.67
CA PRO A 3 7.26 19.88 2.84
C PRO A 3 6.75 20.44 4.17
N ILE A 4 5.49 20.90 4.18
CA ILE A 4 4.84 21.47 5.36
C ILE A 4 4.46 20.33 6.30
N PRO A 5 4.97 20.31 7.55
CA PRO A 5 4.69 19.25 8.50
C PRO A 5 3.33 19.44 9.20
N TYR A 6 2.57 18.36 9.27
CA TYR A 6 1.32 18.22 10.01
C TYR A 6 1.31 16.92 10.82
N GLY A 7 0.44 16.85 11.81
CA GLY A 7 0.31 15.67 12.67
C GLY A 7 1.20 15.73 13.90
N VAL A 8 1.74 14.59 14.31
CA VAL A 8 2.57 14.46 15.51
C VAL A 8 3.96 15.04 15.25
N TYR A 9 4.15 16.31 15.61
CA TYR A 9 5.44 17.01 15.48
C TYR A 9 6.23 17.12 16.79
N SER A 10 5.59 16.87 17.94
CA SER A 10 6.26 16.99 19.24
C SER A 10 7.11 15.75 19.53
N GLN A 11 8.41 15.94 19.80
CA GLN A 11 9.29 14.88 20.30
C GLN A 11 9.04 14.52 21.78
N ALA A 12 8.23 15.32 22.48
CA ALA A 12 7.90 15.16 23.89
C ALA A 12 6.65 14.29 24.14
N ASP A 13 6.11 13.63 23.11
CA ASP A 13 4.92 12.78 23.23
C ASP A 13 5.16 11.48 24.00
N GLY A 14 6.42 11.12 24.27
CA GLY A 14 6.78 9.89 24.98
C GLY A 14 6.48 8.61 24.18
N VAL A 15 6.03 8.74 22.93
CA VAL A 15 5.70 7.60 22.07
C VAL A 15 6.92 7.24 21.24
N SER A 16 7.25 5.95 21.25
CA SER A 16 8.34 5.39 20.46
C SER A 16 8.22 5.81 18.98
N PRO A 17 9.30 6.32 18.36
CA PRO A 17 9.27 6.66 16.94
C PRO A 17 8.99 5.47 16.02
N PHE A 18 9.21 4.24 16.51
CA PHE A 18 8.91 3.01 15.79
C PHE A 18 7.40 2.75 15.64
N LEU A 19 6.56 3.45 16.41
CA LEU A 19 5.09 3.38 16.34
C LEU A 19 4.47 4.54 15.56
N LYS A 20 5.30 5.32 14.85
CA LYS A 20 4.86 6.46 14.05
C LYS A 20 4.94 6.10 12.57
N VAL A 21 4.00 6.59 11.81
CA VAL A 21 4.02 6.56 10.35
C VAL A 21 4.12 7.98 9.84
N THR A 22 4.98 8.19 8.85
CA THR A 22 5.14 9.47 8.16
C THR A 22 4.88 9.28 6.68
N LEU A 23 3.91 10.02 6.15
CA LEU A 23 3.63 10.13 4.73
C LEU A 23 4.20 11.47 4.23
N THR A 24 5.09 11.43 3.25
CA THR A 24 5.74 12.62 2.70
C THR A 24 5.52 12.74 1.20
N ASN A 25 5.09 13.92 0.78
CA ASN A 25 4.98 14.34 -0.60
C ASN A 25 5.84 15.62 -0.82
N SER A 26 5.91 16.15 -2.04
CA SER A 26 6.62 17.40 -2.38
C SER A 26 6.16 18.61 -1.56
N GLN A 27 4.88 18.66 -1.17
CA GLN A 27 4.27 19.81 -0.50
C GLN A 27 3.97 19.57 0.98
N TYR A 28 3.61 18.34 1.36
CA TYR A 28 3.08 18.03 2.68
C TYR A 28 3.80 16.85 3.32
N GLN A 29 3.96 16.88 4.63
CA GLN A 29 4.45 15.78 5.43
C GLN A 29 3.50 15.55 6.58
N VAL A 30 2.92 14.35 6.70
CA VAL A 30 1.95 14.01 7.74
C VAL A 30 2.51 12.87 8.59
N THR A 31 2.61 13.08 9.91
CA THR A 31 3.04 12.04 10.85
C THR A 31 1.91 11.69 11.82
N GLY A 32 1.60 10.40 11.97
CA GLY A 32 0.59 9.93 12.91
C GLY A 32 0.99 8.65 13.64
N TYR A 33 0.21 8.25 14.63
CA TYR A 33 0.46 7.02 15.39
C TYR A 33 -0.18 5.84 14.69
N ILE A 34 0.56 4.74 14.57
CA ILE A 34 0.04 3.50 14.01
C ILE A 34 -0.88 2.85 15.03
N SER A 35 -2.12 2.59 14.63
CA SER A 35 -3.10 1.87 15.44
C SER A 35 -3.04 0.36 15.17
N GLN A 36 -3.75 -0.41 16.00
CA GLN A 36 -3.91 -1.85 15.78
C GLN A 36 -4.65 -2.11 14.46
N GLY A 37 -4.22 -3.14 13.73
CA GLY A 37 -4.78 -3.49 12.43
C GLY A 37 -3.98 -2.98 11.23
N ALA A 38 -2.82 -2.36 11.45
CA ALA A 38 -1.88 -2.06 10.37
C ALA A 38 -1.36 -3.35 9.72
N ALA A 39 -1.55 -3.48 8.40
CA ALA A 39 -1.19 -4.67 7.64
C ALA A 39 -0.55 -4.29 6.30
N MET A 40 0.41 -5.10 5.88
CA MET A 40 0.97 -5.09 4.53
C MET A 40 0.62 -6.44 3.88
N ASN A 41 -0.03 -6.39 2.73
CA ASN A 41 -0.36 -7.57 1.94
C ASN A 41 0.43 -7.57 0.63
N MET A 42 1.06 -8.70 0.34
CA MET A 42 1.77 -8.94 -0.90
C MET A 42 1.30 -10.28 -1.45
N ALA A 43 0.67 -10.24 -2.62
CA ALA A 43 0.19 -11.42 -3.31
C ALA A 43 1.02 -11.68 -4.58
N GLN A 44 1.30 -12.97 -4.82
CA GLN A 44 1.99 -13.46 -6.01
C GLN A 44 1.08 -14.48 -6.70
N ASN A 45 0.91 -14.33 -8.01
CA ASN A 45 0.07 -15.25 -8.79
C ASN A 45 0.92 -16.44 -9.26
N TRP A 46 0.46 -17.62 -8.87
CA TRP A 46 1.02 -18.90 -9.27
C TRP A 46 -0.11 -19.71 -9.88
N GLU A 47 -0.04 -19.95 -11.19
CA GLU A 47 -1.03 -20.75 -11.91
C GLU A 47 -0.45 -22.11 -12.29
N ALA A 48 -1.31 -23.13 -12.34
CA ALA A 48 -0.94 -24.40 -12.93
C ALA A 48 -0.93 -24.23 -14.45
N PRO A 49 0.13 -24.62 -15.17
CA PRO A 49 0.31 -24.28 -16.59
C PRO A 49 -0.77 -24.79 -17.55
N PHE A 50 -1.71 -25.63 -17.10
CA PHE A 50 -2.66 -26.35 -17.95
C PHE A 50 -4.11 -26.40 -17.44
N THR A 51 -4.54 -25.47 -16.58
CA THR A 51 -5.95 -25.29 -16.20
C THR A 51 -6.79 -24.82 -17.41
N GLY A 52 -7.11 -25.74 -18.32
CA GLY A 52 -7.90 -25.46 -19.53
C GLY A 52 -7.58 -26.34 -20.75
N MET A 53 -6.51 -27.13 -20.74
CA MET A 53 -6.21 -28.03 -21.87
C MET A 53 -6.90 -29.38 -21.69
N SER A 54 -8.01 -29.58 -22.42
CA SER A 54 -8.53 -30.93 -22.67
C SER A 54 -7.44 -31.77 -23.35
N MET A 55 -7.34 -33.05 -23.00
CA MET A 55 -6.38 -34.04 -23.53
C MET A 55 -6.27 -34.11 -25.07
N GLY A 56 -7.14 -33.43 -25.82
CA GLY A 56 -7.18 -33.43 -27.29
C GLY A 56 -6.21 -32.45 -27.97
N SER A 57 -5.70 -31.41 -27.31
CA SER A 57 -4.77 -30.45 -27.96
C SER A 57 -3.30 -30.88 -27.95
N VAL A 58 -2.95 -31.90 -27.15
CA VAL A 58 -1.59 -32.46 -27.06
C VAL A 58 -1.23 -33.33 -28.28
N ALA A 59 -2.23 -33.76 -29.06
CA ALA A 59 -2.03 -34.58 -30.26
C ALA A 59 -1.33 -33.84 -31.42
N GLY A 60 -1.30 -32.50 -31.43
CA GLY A 60 -0.71 -31.71 -32.51
C GLY A 60 0.78 -31.41 -32.38
N ALA A 61 1.38 -31.58 -31.19
CA ALA A 61 2.76 -31.15 -30.91
C ALA A 61 3.75 -32.30 -30.66
N LEU A 62 3.28 -33.56 -30.64
CA LEU A 62 4.11 -34.73 -30.32
C LEU A 62 4.02 -35.76 -31.44
N GLY A 63 4.69 -35.45 -32.56
CA GLY A 63 5.12 -36.47 -33.49
C GLY A 63 6.01 -37.48 -32.78
N GLY A 64 5.42 -38.63 -32.44
CA GLY A 64 6.10 -39.91 -32.25
C GLY A 64 6.78 -40.13 -30.91
N PHE A 65 6.04 -40.61 -29.90
CA PHE A 65 6.55 -41.66 -29.00
C PHE A 65 5.42 -42.59 -28.56
N VAL A 66 5.43 -43.76 -29.20
CA VAL A 66 4.87 -45.07 -28.85
C VAL A 66 4.48 -45.22 -27.36
N GLN A 67 3.16 -45.29 -27.10
CA GLN A 67 2.60 -45.90 -25.88
C GLN A 67 2.67 -47.42 -26.03
N VAL A 68 3.72 -48.08 -25.53
CA VAL A 68 3.66 -49.52 -25.29
C VAL A 68 4.46 -49.87 -24.03
N GLY A 69 3.75 -50.34 -22.99
CA GLY A 69 4.25 -51.51 -22.25
C GLY A 69 4.65 -51.37 -20.78
N THR A 70 4.37 -50.28 -20.06
CA THR A 70 4.67 -50.24 -18.62
C THR A 70 3.58 -49.48 -17.85
N GLU A 71 3.01 -50.11 -16.82
CA GLU A 71 2.12 -49.53 -15.81
C GLU A 71 2.86 -48.49 -14.94
N THR A 72 3.39 -47.44 -15.54
CA THR A 72 4.04 -46.33 -14.83
C THR A 72 3.60 -45.02 -15.47
N THR A 73 2.72 -44.31 -14.77
CA THR A 73 2.21 -42.99 -15.13
C THR A 73 3.35 -41.97 -15.18
N SER A 74 3.85 -41.67 -16.38
CA SER A 74 4.77 -40.55 -16.66
C SER A 74 4.09 -39.17 -16.66
N VAL A 75 2.79 -39.11 -16.33
CA VAL A 75 1.95 -37.89 -16.37
C VAL A 75 2.10 -37.01 -15.11
N ALA A 76 2.67 -37.51 -14.01
CA ALA A 76 2.57 -36.83 -12.71
C ALA A 76 3.55 -35.66 -12.49
N ARG A 77 4.75 -35.64 -13.12
CA ARG A 77 5.77 -34.60 -12.82
C ARG A 77 5.71 -33.37 -13.72
N TRP A 78 5.26 -33.50 -14.96
CA TRP A 78 5.12 -32.35 -15.88
C TRP A 78 3.93 -31.44 -15.56
N ASN A 79 2.94 -31.97 -14.84
CA ASN A 79 1.70 -31.26 -14.48
C ASN A 79 1.74 -30.57 -13.09
N SER A 80 2.89 -30.62 -12.41
CA SER A 80 3.01 -30.23 -10.99
C SER A 80 3.90 -29.00 -10.74
N LEU A 81 4.43 -28.37 -11.79
CA LEU A 81 5.24 -27.16 -11.65
C LEU A 81 4.34 -25.95 -11.87
N MET A 82 4.07 -25.20 -10.79
CA MET A 82 3.38 -23.92 -10.88
C MET A 82 4.25 -22.94 -11.66
N VAL A 83 3.66 -22.23 -12.61
CA VAL A 83 4.33 -21.18 -13.38
C VAL A 83 3.99 -19.84 -12.74
N TRP A 84 5.03 -19.02 -12.53
CA TRP A 84 4.85 -17.67 -12.06
C TRP A 84 4.32 -16.79 -13.20
N GLU A 85 3.16 -16.18 -13.02
CA GLU A 85 2.54 -15.30 -14.04
C GLU A 85 2.69 -13.80 -13.72
N GLY A 86 3.19 -13.47 -12.53
CA GLY A 86 3.30 -12.10 -12.09
C GLY A 86 3.03 -11.93 -10.60
N GLY A 87 3.09 -10.68 -10.15
CA GLY A 87 2.63 -10.28 -8.83
C GLY A 87 1.65 -9.12 -8.94
N THR A 88 0.88 -8.89 -7.88
CA THR A 88 0.16 -7.63 -7.71
C THR A 88 1.03 -6.67 -6.89
N PRO A 89 0.98 -5.35 -7.15
CA PRO A 89 1.61 -4.40 -6.26
C PRO A 89 1.11 -4.59 -4.81
N PRO A 90 1.99 -4.42 -3.80
CA PRO A 90 1.59 -4.62 -2.42
C PRO A 90 0.60 -3.56 -1.99
N THR A 91 -0.32 -3.96 -1.13
CA THR A 91 -1.32 -3.10 -0.53
C THR A 91 -1.03 -2.93 0.96
N PHE A 92 -1.27 -1.73 1.48
CA PHE A 92 -1.06 -1.40 2.89
C PHE A 92 -2.35 -0.85 3.46
N THR A 93 -2.84 -1.49 4.51
CA THR A 93 -3.95 -0.99 5.32
C THR A 93 -3.36 -0.40 6.58
N LEU A 94 -3.50 0.91 6.76
CA LEU A 94 -2.91 1.64 7.89
C LEU A 94 -4.00 2.45 8.61
N PRO A 95 -4.48 1.99 9.77
CA PRO A 95 -5.23 2.82 10.68
C PRO A 95 -4.26 3.74 11.43
N VAL A 96 -4.37 5.04 11.18
CA VAL A 96 -3.50 6.08 11.74
C VAL A 96 -4.29 6.93 12.72
N THR A 97 -3.90 6.93 13.98
CA THR A 97 -4.55 7.74 15.02
C THR A 97 -3.80 9.06 15.18
N PHE A 98 -4.55 10.15 15.17
CA PHE A 98 -4.09 11.49 15.50
C PHE A 98 -4.71 11.92 16.83
N ILE A 99 -3.88 12.51 17.71
CA ILE A 99 -4.28 13.03 19.01
C ILE A 99 -3.59 14.38 19.19
N ALA A 100 -4.36 15.39 19.56
CA ALA A 100 -3.87 16.72 19.86
C ALA A 100 -3.29 16.78 21.29
N LEU A 101 -2.02 17.14 21.40
CA LEU A 101 -1.32 17.44 22.65
C LEU A 101 -1.20 18.97 22.86
N ASN A 102 -0.84 19.72 21.82
CA ASN A 102 -0.67 21.17 21.91
C ASN A 102 -1.62 21.92 20.97
N ASN A 103 -1.58 21.63 19.67
CA ASN A 103 -2.36 22.37 18.67
C ASN A 103 -3.28 21.42 17.88
N PRO A 104 -4.60 21.41 18.16
CA PRO A 104 -5.54 20.50 17.49
C PRO A 104 -5.69 20.79 16.00
N PHE A 105 -5.43 22.02 15.56
CA PHE A 105 -5.45 22.34 14.13
C PHE A 105 -4.27 21.69 13.41
N ILE A 106 -3.04 21.85 13.88
CA ILE A 106 -1.87 21.29 13.16
C ILE A 106 -1.78 19.77 13.32
N GLU A 107 -2.12 19.25 14.51
CA GLU A 107 -1.88 17.86 14.88
C GLU A 107 -2.96 16.89 14.39
N VAL A 108 -4.20 17.36 14.20
CA VAL A 108 -5.31 16.48 13.81
C VAL A 108 -6.01 17.02 12.56
N SER A 109 -6.60 18.20 12.63
CA SER A 109 -7.47 18.68 11.55
C SER A 109 -6.68 18.98 10.25
N GLY A 110 -5.53 19.62 10.39
CA GLY A 110 -4.59 19.92 9.31
C GLY A 110 -3.88 18.68 8.77
N ALA A 111 -3.63 17.68 9.63
CA ALA A 111 -3.13 16.37 9.19
C ALA A 111 -4.13 15.66 8.28
N ILE A 112 -5.41 15.62 8.68
CA ILE A 112 -6.50 15.05 7.87
C ILE A 112 -6.66 15.83 6.56
N ALA A 113 -6.66 17.17 6.63
CA ALA A 113 -6.75 18.02 5.44
C ALA A 113 -5.58 17.79 4.48
N ALA A 114 -4.36 17.67 4.99
CA ALA A 114 -3.17 17.40 4.18
C ALA A 114 -3.24 16.01 3.52
N LEU A 115 -3.67 14.97 4.24
CA LEU A 115 -3.86 13.63 3.65
C LEU A 115 -4.96 13.65 2.58
N THR A 116 -6.05 14.37 2.82
CA THR A 116 -7.14 14.55 1.85
C THR A 116 -6.66 15.31 0.61
N ALA A 117 -5.77 16.29 0.78
CA ALA A 117 -5.13 16.98 -0.34
C ALA A 117 -4.16 16.06 -1.12
N MET A 118 -3.46 15.15 -0.45
CA MET A 118 -2.56 14.19 -1.11
C MET A 118 -3.27 13.18 -2.01
N ILE A 119 -4.48 12.73 -1.63
CA ILE A 119 -5.28 11.78 -2.44
C ILE A 119 -6.00 12.48 -3.60
N SER A 120 -6.30 13.78 -3.45
CA SER A 120 -7.11 14.53 -4.42
C SER A 120 -6.30 14.89 -5.68
N PRO A 121 -6.81 14.62 -6.89
CA PRO A 121 -6.19 15.10 -8.12
C PRO A 121 -6.42 16.60 -8.33
N GLU A 122 -5.46 17.27 -8.94
CA GLU A 122 -5.61 18.67 -9.37
C GLU A 122 -6.20 18.70 -10.78
N LEU A 123 -7.53 18.81 -10.86
CA LEU A 123 -8.27 18.88 -12.12
C LEU A 123 -8.37 20.34 -12.60
N LYS A 124 -8.06 20.60 -13.88
CA LYS A 124 -8.30 21.93 -14.47
C LYS A 124 -9.76 22.04 -14.90
N ALA A 125 -10.43 23.11 -14.48
CA ALA A 125 -11.87 23.31 -14.71
C ALA A 125 -12.30 23.43 -16.20
N ALA A 126 -11.38 23.72 -17.13
CA ALA A 126 -11.72 24.03 -18.52
C ALA A 126 -10.85 23.37 -19.61
N ASN A 127 -9.72 22.72 -19.26
CA ASN A 127 -8.81 22.12 -20.24
C ASN A 127 -8.66 20.61 -20.01
N VAL A 128 -8.47 19.86 -21.11
CA VAL A 128 -8.01 18.46 -21.07
C VAL A 128 -6.60 18.44 -20.47
N GLY A 129 -6.49 17.92 -19.25
CA GLY A 129 -5.22 17.83 -18.51
C GLY A 129 -5.40 18.16 -17.03
N GLY A 130 -5.23 17.16 -16.18
CA GLY A 130 -5.12 17.30 -14.72
C GLY A 130 -3.84 16.62 -14.24
N ARG A 131 -3.33 17.04 -13.08
CA ARG A 131 -2.20 16.35 -12.45
C ARG A 131 -2.77 15.17 -11.67
N ILE A 132 -2.32 13.96 -12.00
CA ILE A 132 -2.61 12.79 -11.16
C ILE A 132 -2.08 13.04 -9.75
N PRO A 133 -2.68 12.45 -8.70
CA PRO A 133 -2.16 12.56 -7.35
C PRO A 133 -0.68 12.15 -7.33
N GLU A 134 0.13 12.93 -6.63
CA GLU A 134 1.55 12.67 -6.54
C GLU A 134 1.80 11.44 -5.65
N ARG A 135 2.83 10.66 -6.01
CA ARG A 135 3.26 9.49 -5.23
C ARG A 135 3.84 9.96 -3.90
N VAL A 136 3.50 9.22 -2.86
CA VAL A 136 3.89 9.53 -1.48
C VAL A 136 4.98 8.56 -1.05
N THR A 137 5.96 9.09 -0.31
CA THR A 137 6.90 8.27 0.44
C THR A 137 6.29 7.89 1.78
N LEU A 138 6.07 6.59 1.97
CA LEU A 138 5.58 5.99 3.19
C LEU A 138 6.76 5.53 4.05
N ASN A 139 6.88 6.11 5.24
CA ASN A 139 7.83 5.68 6.25
C ASN A 139 7.08 5.13 7.47
N ILE A 140 7.22 3.85 7.76
CA ILE A 140 6.65 3.21 8.94
C ILE A 140 7.77 2.90 9.91
N GLY A 141 7.69 3.52 11.09
CA GLY A 141 8.57 3.24 12.22
C GLY A 141 10.06 3.38 11.93
N ARG A 142 10.47 4.18 10.92
CA ARG A 142 11.86 4.28 10.45
C ARG A 142 12.51 2.96 10.01
N ARG A 143 11.70 1.93 9.77
CA ARG A 143 12.16 0.59 9.38
C ARG A 143 11.64 0.16 8.03
N ILE A 144 10.45 0.61 7.67
CA ILE A 144 9.85 0.32 6.38
C ILE A 144 9.74 1.64 5.63
N ASN A 145 10.57 1.82 4.60
CA ASN A 145 10.57 3.04 3.81
C ASN A 145 10.28 2.72 2.34
N ILE A 146 9.17 3.24 1.83
CA ILE A 146 8.67 2.94 0.50
C ILE A 146 8.34 4.26 -0.19
N THR A 147 9.12 4.63 -1.20
CA THR A 147 9.09 5.96 -1.82
C THR A 147 8.03 6.13 -2.91
N ASP A 148 7.27 5.09 -3.21
CA ASP A 148 6.43 5.02 -4.40
C ASP A 148 5.05 4.40 -4.15
N VAL A 149 4.32 5.06 -3.26
CA VAL A 149 3.02 4.60 -2.77
C VAL A 149 1.94 5.60 -3.18
N ALA A 150 0.82 5.10 -3.68
CA ALA A 150 -0.37 5.89 -3.96
C ALA A 150 -1.44 5.62 -2.89
N ILE A 151 -2.13 6.67 -2.45
CA ILE A 151 -3.29 6.56 -1.56
C ILE A 151 -4.51 6.21 -2.43
N GLN A 152 -5.18 5.10 -2.11
CA GLN A 152 -6.38 4.65 -2.82
C GLN A 152 -7.66 5.10 -2.12
N ASP A 153 -7.68 4.98 -0.79
CA ASP A 153 -8.83 5.32 0.02
C ASP A 153 -8.41 5.96 1.35
N LEU A 154 -9.23 6.90 1.80
CA LEU A 154 -9.07 7.61 3.06
C LEU A 154 -10.45 7.76 3.71
N SER A 155 -10.58 7.26 4.94
CA SER A 155 -11.79 7.43 5.75
C SER A 155 -11.45 7.88 7.16
N PHE A 156 -12.29 8.74 7.74
CA PHE A 156 -12.13 9.27 9.09
C PHE A 156 -13.49 9.59 9.70
N ASP A 157 -13.54 9.68 11.03
CA ASP A 157 -14.80 9.90 11.74
C ASP A 157 -15.15 11.39 11.77
N LEU A 158 -16.32 11.75 11.27
CA LEU A 158 -16.80 13.13 11.32
C LEU A 158 -17.33 13.54 12.71
N ASP A 159 -17.77 12.58 13.51
CA ASP A 159 -18.29 12.81 14.88
C ASP A 159 -17.21 12.68 15.96
N ALA A 160 -15.94 12.76 15.56
CA ALA A 160 -14.82 12.72 16.47
C ALA A 160 -14.84 13.92 17.45
N PRO A 161 -14.35 13.74 18.71
CA PRO A 161 -14.35 14.80 19.72
C PRO A 161 -13.69 16.09 19.24
N ARG A 162 -14.30 17.24 19.56
CA ARG A 162 -13.85 18.57 19.11
C ARG A 162 -13.57 19.52 20.27
N ASP A 163 -12.69 20.48 20.02
CA ASP A 163 -12.47 21.60 20.93
C ASP A 163 -13.59 22.66 20.82
N SER A 164 -13.53 23.69 21.65
CA SER A 164 -14.50 24.80 21.61
C SER A 164 -14.47 25.61 20.30
N ASN A 165 -13.42 25.46 19.49
CA ASN A 165 -13.26 26.09 18.18
C ASN A 165 -13.74 25.18 17.03
N GLY A 166 -14.17 23.95 17.33
CA GLY A 166 -14.64 22.97 16.35
C GLY A 166 -13.54 22.13 15.69
N TYR A 167 -12.29 22.21 16.14
CA TYR A 167 -11.19 21.37 15.66
C TYR A 167 -11.22 20.00 16.31
N PHE A 168 -10.87 18.96 15.56
CA PHE A 168 -10.77 17.61 16.09
C PHE A 168 -9.64 17.50 17.11
N LEU A 169 -9.94 16.93 18.28
CA LEU A 169 -8.97 16.64 19.34
C LEU A 169 -8.33 15.25 19.17
N LYS A 170 -9.09 14.30 18.62
CA LYS A 170 -8.65 12.93 18.36
C LYS A 170 -9.42 12.37 17.18
N ASN A 171 -8.73 11.74 16.24
CA ASN A 171 -9.39 11.03 15.14
C ASN A 171 -8.56 9.84 14.68
N THR A 172 -9.21 8.81 14.14
CA THR A 172 -8.54 7.68 13.49
C THR A 172 -8.83 7.73 12.00
N VAL A 173 -7.79 7.80 11.20
CA VAL A 173 -7.87 7.81 9.75
C VAL A 173 -7.47 6.44 9.25
N ASN A 174 -8.36 5.76 8.53
CA ASN A 174 -8.03 4.51 7.86
C ASN A 174 -7.53 4.82 6.45
N LEU A 175 -6.29 4.41 6.16
CA LEU A 175 -5.65 4.60 4.88
C LEU A 175 -5.51 3.26 4.18
N GLN A 176 -5.95 3.20 2.93
CA GLN A 176 -5.60 2.12 2.01
C GLN A 176 -4.62 2.65 0.99
N LEU A 177 -3.45 2.02 0.93
CA LEU A 177 -2.34 2.43 0.09
C LEU A 177 -1.95 1.29 -0.84
N THR A 178 -1.44 1.62 -2.02
CA THR A 178 -0.87 0.65 -2.97
C THR A 178 0.51 1.08 -3.41
N GLY A 179 1.42 0.11 -3.55
CA GLY A 179 2.64 0.31 -4.32
C GLY A 179 2.31 0.60 -5.78
N SER A 180 3.17 1.37 -6.45
CA SER A 180 2.99 1.68 -7.88
C SER A 180 3.41 0.54 -8.81
N SER A 181 4.27 -0.37 -8.33
CA SER A 181 4.88 -1.44 -9.12
C SER A 181 5.05 -2.73 -8.30
N ILE A 182 5.34 -3.82 -9.01
CA ILE A 182 5.68 -5.11 -8.41
C ILE A 182 7.12 -5.01 -7.87
N TYR A 183 7.32 -5.36 -6.60
CA TYR A 183 8.65 -5.34 -6.00
C TYR A 183 9.43 -6.61 -6.32
N ASN A 184 10.73 -6.45 -6.61
CA ASN A 184 11.64 -7.59 -6.61
C ASN A 184 11.98 -8.00 -5.18
N SER A 185 12.42 -9.25 -5.01
CA SER A 185 12.91 -9.75 -3.71
C SER A 185 13.97 -8.85 -3.09
N SER A 186 14.91 -8.32 -3.89
CA SER A 186 15.94 -7.38 -3.43
C SER A 186 15.39 -6.04 -2.94
N ASP A 187 14.30 -5.58 -3.53
CA ASP A 187 13.71 -4.26 -3.22
C ASP A 187 12.94 -4.33 -1.91
N ILE A 188 12.29 -5.48 -1.64
CA ILE A 188 11.66 -5.77 -0.35
C ILE A 188 12.71 -5.79 0.76
N VAL A 189 13.82 -6.53 0.59
CA VAL A 189 14.86 -6.60 1.63
C VAL A 189 15.48 -5.23 1.92
N ARG A 190 15.56 -4.34 0.93
CA ARG A 190 16.02 -2.95 1.11
C ARG A 190 14.99 -2.07 1.82
N ALA A 191 13.70 -2.31 1.60
CA ALA A 191 12.64 -1.51 2.20
C ALA A 191 12.58 -1.68 3.73
N PHE A 192 13.02 -2.81 4.28
CA PHE A 192 12.91 -3.20 5.70
C PHE A 192 14.14 -2.84 6.60
N GLN A 193 14.98 -1.89 6.20
CA GLN A 193 16.23 -1.53 6.91
C GLN A 193 16.00 -0.39 7.92
#